data_AF-A0A1A2WYA8-F1
#
_entry.id   AF-A0A1A2WYA8-F1
#
_cell.length_a   1.000
_cell.length_b   1.000
_cell.length_c   1.000
_cell.angle_alpha   90.00
_cell.angle_beta   90.00
_cell.angle_gamma   90.00
#
_symmetry.space_group_name_H-M   'P 1'
#
loop_
_entity.id
_entity.type
_entity.pdbx_description
1 polymer ?
#
loop_
_entity_poly.entity_id
_entity_poly.type
_entity_poly.pdbx_seq_one_letter_code
_entity_poly.pdbx_strand_id
1 'polypeptide(L)'
;MTTTTETPDTAPETGTDAADTDAAAEDYDTILQDLEADRDHWRSRAEIAEANLEAAVQRADTAEAALAAAQTNPGEPEPDPEVDGEGKPANEAQEEPETPETDEPRGRDRRYRERLRETEAERDALAETLANTRRAILDQHIASAGYKPGAFSDLNPDDVLSDTGLIDGAKVAERIAARVSDFGLSPQPRRPQPDPMAGGGGGSAGKSGRETWDAAFTGDVARTR
;
A
#
# COMPACT_ATOMS: atom_id res chain seq x y z
N MET A 1 67.00 -3.85 -23.57
CA MET A 1 66.59 -2.43 -23.69
C MET A 1 65.33 -2.26 -22.86
N THR A 2 65.46 -1.74 -21.64
CA THR A 2 64.36 -1.55 -20.69
C THR A 2 63.98 -0.07 -20.69
N THR A 3 62.78 0.25 -21.16
CA THR A 3 62.21 1.60 -21.11
C THR A 3 61.43 1.75 -19.81
N THR A 4 61.99 2.52 -18.87
CA THR A 4 61.30 3.01 -17.67
C THR A 4 60.49 4.24 -18.07
N THR A 5 59.18 4.19 -17.90
CA THR A 5 58.27 5.32 -18.10
C THR A 5 57.93 5.91 -16.74
N GLU A 6 58.39 7.14 -16.53
CA GLU A 6 58.24 7.94 -15.31
C GLU A 6 56.91 8.71 -15.39
N THR A 7 56.02 8.49 -14.43
CA THR A 7 54.72 9.18 -14.32
C THR A 7 54.87 10.39 -13.40
N PRO A 8 54.53 11.61 -13.83
CA PRO A 8 54.58 12.77 -12.96
C PRO A 8 53.45 12.73 -11.92
N ASP A 9 53.86 12.91 -10.67
CA ASP A 9 53.08 13.06 -9.46
C ASP A 9 52.36 14.42 -9.49
N THR A 10 51.06 14.41 -9.80
CA THR A 10 50.20 15.60 -9.74
C THR A 10 49.55 15.66 -8.36
N ALA A 11 50.12 16.48 -7.48
CA ALA A 11 49.55 16.79 -6.18
C ALA A 11 48.15 17.44 -6.34
N PRO A 12 47.12 17.00 -5.59
CA PRO A 12 45.84 17.69 -5.56
C PRO A 12 45.98 19.00 -4.79
N GLU A 13 45.76 20.12 -5.47
CA GLU A 13 45.58 21.42 -4.80
C GLU A 13 44.34 21.36 -3.91
N THR A 14 44.56 21.36 -2.60
CA THR A 14 43.51 21.58 -1.60
C THR A 14 43.11 23.05 -1.63
N GLY A 15 42.29 23.42 -2.60
CA GLY A 15 41.54 24.67 -2.60
C GLY A 15 40.52 24.62 -1.47
N THR A 16 40.89 25.13 -0.30
CA THR A 16 39.93 25.49 0.76
C THR A 16 39.19 26.75 0.30
N ASP A 17 38.18 26.57 -0.53
CA ASP A 17 37.10 27.55 -0.64
C ASP A 17 36.48 27.67 0.75
N ALA A 18 36.77 28.80 1.40
CA ALA A 18 36.10 29.21 2.61
C ALA A 18 34.62 29.40 2.24
N ALA A 19 33.84 28.34 2.41
CA ALA A 19 32.40 28.38 2.31
C ALA A 19 31.92 29.51 3.21
N ASP A 20 31.19 30.42 2.60
CA ASP A 20 30.47 31.54 3.18
C ASP A 20 29.49 31.01 4.23
N THR A 21 29.98 30.75 5.46
CA THR A 21 29.20 30.28 6.62
C THR A 21 28.57 31.44 7.36
N ASP A 22 28.08 32.45 6.65
CA ASP A 22 27.25 33.53 7.20
C ASP A 22 25.74 33.28 6.97
N ALA A 23 25.40 32.09 6.44
CA ALA A 23 24.03 31.63 6.31
C ALA A 23 23.48 31.09 7.65
N ALA A 24 22.68 31.94 8.29
CA ALA A 24 21.57 31.60 9.18
C ALA A 24 21.92 30.98 10.55
N ALA A 25 22.42 31.81 11.46
CA ALA A 25 22.29 31.53 12.91
C ALA A 25 20.83 31.60 13.41
N GLU A 26 19.87 32.03 12.58
CA GLU A 26 18.49 32.32 12.99
C GLU A 26 17.49 31.15 12.87
N ASP A 27 17.85 30.02 12.25
CA ASP A 27 16.90 28.89 12.04
C ASP A 27 17.11 27.69 12.99
N TYR A 28 18.08 27.74 13.90
CA TYR A 28 18.32 26.64 14.84
C TYR A 28 17.15 26.43 15.81
N ASP A 29 16.49 27.51 16.24
CA ASP A 29 15.33 27.42 17.15
C ASP A 29 14.13 26.76 16.46
N THR A 30 13.90 27.03 15.17
CA THR A 30 12.84 26.39 14.39
C THR A 30 13.12 24.90 14.18
N ILE A 31 14.36 24.54 13.84
CA ILE A 31 14.76 23.14 13.70
C ILE A 31 14.60 22.38 15.03
N LEU A 32 14.92 23.02 16.17
CA LEU A 32 14.72 22.42 17.48
C LEU A 32 13.23 22.24 17.81
N GLN A 33 12.37 23.22 17.50
CA GLN A 33 10.92 23.10 17.70
C GLN A 33 10.31 21.97 16.87
N ASP A 34 10.71 21.83 15.60
CA ASP A 34 10.23 20.76 14.73
C ASP A 34 10.66 19.37 15.25
N LEU A 35 11.90 19.25 15.75
CA LEU A 35 12.39 18.00 16.35
C LEU A 35 11.66 17.66 17.66
N GLU A 36 11.30 18.64 18.47
CA GLU A 36 10.50 18.41 19.68
C GLU A 36 9.08 17.99 19.35
N ALA A 37 8.45 18.61 18.35
CA ALA A 37 7.14 18.22 17.85
C ALA A 37 7.14 16.78 17.30
N ASP A 38 8.16 16.40 16.54
CA ASP A 38 8.29 15.03 16.03
C ASP A 38 8.52 14.03 17.17
N ARG A 39 9.36 14.37 18.16
CA ARG A 39 9.56 13.54 19.36
C ARG A 39 8.26 13.30 20.12
N ASP A 40 7.45 14.33 20.32
CA ASP A 40 6.19 14.20 21.05
C ASP A 40 5.12 13.46 20.23
N HIS A 41 5.13 13.62 18.90
CA HIS A 41 4.34 12.79 17.99
C HIS A 41 4.69 11.30 18.12
N TRP A 42 5.98 10.96 18.16
CA TRP A 42 6.43 9.57 18.35
C TRP A 42 6.04 9.00 19.72
N ARG A 43 6.10 9.81 20.78
CA ARG A 43 5.64 9.40 22.12
C ARG A 43 4.15 9.11 22.15
N SER A 44 3.32 9.99 21.56
CA SER A 44 1.87 9.77 21.47
C SER A 44 1.54 8.50 20.68
N ARG A 45 2.26 8.23 19.58
CA ARG A 45 2.09 6.99 18.82
C ARG A 45 2.49 5.74 19.61
N ALA A 46 3.54 5.82 20.42
CA ALA A 46 3.95 4.72 21.29
C ALA A 46 2.90 4.43 22.37
N GLU A 47 2.33 5.46 22.99
CA GLU A 47 1.27 5.32 24.00
C GLU A 47 0.00 4.70 23.41
N ILE A 48 -0.42 5.13 22.21
CA ILE A 48 -1.56 4.52 21.50
C ILE A 48 -1.27 3.05 21.17
N ALA A 49 -0.04 2.72 20.78
CA ALA A 49 0.34 1.33 20.48
C ALA A 49 0.29 0.45 21.74
N GLU A 50 0.75 0.96 22.89
CA GLU A 50 0.66 0.28 24.18
C GLU A 50 -0.79 0.04 24.60
N ALA A 51 -1.65 1.05 24.49
CA ALA A 51 -3.08 0.92 24.78
C ALA A 51 -3.77 -0.11 23.87
N ASN A 52 -3.41 -0.16 22.59
CA ASN A 52 -3.94 -1.15 21.65
C ASN A 52 -3.48 -2.57 21.99
N LEU A 53 -2.25 -2.73 22.48
CA LEU A 53 -1.71 -4.02 22.91
C LEU A 53 -2.41 -4.51 24.18
N GLU A 54 -2.62 -3.63 25.17
CA GLU A 54 -3.39 -3.96 26.37
C GLU A 54 -4.84 -4.36 26.03
N ALA A 55 -5.50 -3.62 25.14
CA ALA A 55 -6.84 -3.97 24.68
C ALA A 55 -6.89 -5.32 23.95
N ALA A 56 -5.84 -5.67 23.20
CA ALA A 56 -5.75 -6.96 22.54
C ALA A 56 -5.59 -8.11 23.53
N VAL A 57 -4.79 -7.94 24.58
CA VAL A 57 -4.65 -8.92 25.67
C VAL A 57 -5.98 -9.12 26.40
N GLN A 58 -6.69 -8.04 26.75
CA GLN A 58 -8.01 -8.14 27.37
C GLN A 58 -9.04 -8.87 26.48
N ARG A 59 -8.98 -8.68 25.15
CA ARG A 59 -9.84 -9.45 24.22
C ARG A 59 -9.47 -10.93 24.18
N ALA A 60 -8.17 -11.26 24.28
CA ALA A 60 -7.73 -12.64 24.34
C ALA A 60 -8.22 -13.32 25.63
N ASP A 61 -8.07 -12.66 26.78
CA ASP A 61 -8.53 -13.18 28.07
C ASP A 61 -10.05 -13.38 28.10
N THR A 62 -10.82 -12.43 27.55
CA THR A 62 -12.29 -12.57 27.45
C THR A 62 -12.72 -13.64 26.46
N ALA A 63 -11.99 -13.84 25.35
CA ALA A 63 -12.24 -14.93 24.41
C ALA A 63 -11.94 -16.30 25.04
N GLU A 64 -10.87 -16.42 25.82
CA GLU A 64 -10.55 -17.64 26.57
C GLU A 64 -11.63 -17.95 27.63
N ALA A 65 -12.08 -16.93 28.37
CA ALA A 65 -13.18 -17.09 29.32
C ALA A 65 -14.50 -17.51 28.64
N ALA A 66 -14.80 -16.97 27.45
CA ALA A 66 -15.98 -17.36 26.67
C ALA A 66 -15.89 -18.81 26.18
N LEU A 67 -14.71 -19.24 25.72
CA LEU A 67 -14.45 -20.63 25.32
C LEU A 67 -14.57 -21.60 26.51
N ALA A 68 -14.06 -21.21 27.68
CA ALA A 68 -14.21 -22.00 28.90
C ALA A 68 -15.69 -22.11 29.35
N ALA A 69 -16.46 -21.03 29.26
CA ALA A 69 -17.89 -21.03 29.56
C ALA A 69 -18.70 -21.89 28.58
N ALA A 70 -18.33 -21.92 27.30
CA ALA A 70 -18.97 -22.79 26.31
C ALA A 70 -18.71 -24.29 26.56
N GLN A 71 -17.57 -24.64 27.15
CA GLN A 71 -17.23 -26.04 27.44
C GLN A 71 -17.86 -26.59 28.73
N THR A 72 -18.26 -25.74 29.67
CA THR A 72 -18.85 -26.17 30.95
C THR A 72 -20.36 -26.35 30.92
N ASN A 73 -21.03 -26.12 29.79
CA ASN A 73 -22.46 -26.37 29.62
C ASN A 73 -22.76 -27.51 28.62
N PRO A 74 -22.47 -28.78 28.96
CA PRO A 74 -22.85 -29.92 28.14
C PRO A 74 -24.31 -30.30 28.42
N GLY A 75 -25.25 -29.70 27.69
CA GLY A 75 -26.57 -30.29 27.49
C GLY A 75 -27.76 -29.61 28.15
N GLU A 76 -28.07 -28.39 27.72
CA GLU A 76 -29.46 -27.90 27.78
C GLU A 76 -29.95 -27.73 26.33
N PRO A 77 -30.97 -28.49 25.90
CA PRO A 77 -31.52 -28.36 24.55
C PRO A 77 -32.07 -26.95 24.37
N GLU A 78 -31.72 -26.33 23.24
CA GLU A 78 -32.20 -25.00 22.85
C GLU A 78 -33.73 -24.91 23.00
N PRO A 79 -34.27 -23.97 23.79
CA PRO A 79 -35.67 -23.58 23.62
C PRO A 79 -35.79 -22.87 22.28
N ASP A 80 -36.73 -23.36 21.47
CA ASP A 80 -37.25 -22.71 20.26
C ASP A 80 -37.38 -21.19 20.48
N PRO A 81 -36.79 -20.33 19.63
CA PRO A 81 -36.97 -18.89 19.77
C PRO A 81 -38.38 -18.51 19.33
N GLU A 82 -39.32 -18.48 20.29
CA GLU A 82 -40.55 -17.72 20.14
C GLU A 82 -40.21 -16.24 20.01
N VAL A 83 -40.63 -15.68 18.87
CA VAL A 83 -40.58 -14.28 18.48
C VAL A 83 -41.39 -13.41 19.45
N ASP A 84 -40.79 -12.37 20.03
CA ASP A 84 -41.49 -11.11 20.32
C ASP A 84 -40.55 -9.90 20.54
N GLY A 85 -40.89 -8.76 19.93
CA GLY A 85 -40.59 -7.42 20.49
C GLY A 85 -39.35 -6.63 20.02
N GLU A 86 -39.47 -5.97 18.87
CA GLU A 86 -39.13 -4.55 18.60
C GLU A 86 -37.76 -3.95 19.04
N GLY A 87 -36.93 -3.59 18.05
CA GLY A 87 -35.81 -2.64 18.23
C GLY A 87 -34.97 -2.38 16.97
N LYS A 88 -35.48 -1.59 16.02
CA LYS A 88 -34.71 -1.00 14.89
C LYS A 88 -33.65 -0.01 15.45
N PRO A 89 -32.47 0.17 14.82
CA PRO A 89 -32.40 0.80 13.49
C PRO A 89 -31.41 0.20 12.48
N ALA A 90 -31.90 0.11 11.24
CA ALA A 90 -31.24 0.29 9.95
C ALA A 90 -29.80 -0.22 9.73
N ASN A 91 -29.66 -1.38 9.09
CA ASN A 91 -28.67 -1.54 8.03
C ASN A 91 -29.34 -2.21 6.81
N GLU A 92 -28.97 -1.75 5.62
CA GLU A 92 -29.74 -1.84 4.39
C GLU A 92 -29.90 -3.26 3.83
N ALA A 93 -31.14 -3.51 3.41
CA ALA A 93 -31.67 -4.64 2.66
C ALA A 93 -30.71 -5.31 1.64
N GLN A 94 -30.41 -6.58 1.88
CA GLN A 94 -30.42 -7.58 0.81
C GLN A 94 -31.71 -8.40 0.96
N GLU A 95 -32.72 -8.01 0.19
CA GLU A 95 -33.91 -8.83 -0.03
C GLU A 95 -33.51 -10.07 -0.85
N GLU A 96 -33.25 -11.20 -0.19
CA GLU A 96 -33.52 -12.50 -0.82
C GLU A 96 -35.01 -12.80 -0.64
N PRO A 97 -35.78 -13.01 -1.72
CA PRO A 97 -37.14 -13.51 -1.57
C PRO A 97 -37.09 -14.95 -1.06
N GLU A 98 -37.49 -15.16 0.19
CA GLU A 98 -37.96 -16.45 0.69
C GLU A 98 -39.19 -16.86 -0.13
N THR A 99 -38.98 -17.55 -1.24
CA THR A 99 -40.02 -18.38 -1.84
C THR A 99 -40.08 -19.70 -1.07
N PRO A 100 -41.22 -20.06 -0.45
CA PRO A 100 -41.41 -21.36 0.18
C PRO A 100 -41.62 -22.42 -0.92
N GLU A 101 -40.55 -22.78 -1.64
CA GLU A 101 -40.57 -23.90 -2.58
C GLU A 101 -40.27 -25.20 -1.84
N THR A 102 -41.36 -25.83 -1.42
CA THR A 102 -41.63 -27.27 -1.54
C THR A 102 -40.40 -28.19 -1.46
N ASP A 103 -40.27 -28.86 -0.32
CA ASP A 103 -39.37 -29.99 -0.06
C ASP A 103 -39.41 -31.05 -1.17
N GLU A 104 -38.53 -30.90 -2.16
CA GLU A 104 -38.01 -32.03 -2.93
C GLU A 104 -36.51 -32.19 -2.67
N PRO A 105 -36.04 -33.39 -2.29
CA PRO A 105 -34.63 -33.64 -1.94
C PRO A 105 -33.64 -33.36 -3.10
N ARG A 106 -34.13 -33.15 -4.33
CA ARG A 106 -33.31 -32.86 -5.52
C ARG A 106 -32.83 -31.41 -5.60
N GLY A 107 -33.51 -30.46 -4.96
CA GLY A 107 -33.14 -29.04 -4.99
C GLY A 107 -31.94 -28.70 -4.10
N ARG A 108 -31.82 -29.39 -2.95
CA ARG A 108 -30.74 -29.16 -1.97
C ARG A 108 -29.36 -29.50 -2.54
N ASP A 109 -29.22 -30.66 -3.16
CA ASP A 109 -27.94 -31.10 -3.75
C ASP A 109 -27.44 -30.16 -4.86
N ARG A 110 -28.36 -29.56 -5.61
CA ARG A 110 -28.01 -28.57 -6.64
C ARG A 110 -27.47 -27.29 -6.00
N ARG A 111 -28.15 -26.75 -4.99
CA ARG A 111 -27.70 -25.55 -4.25
C ARG A 111 -26.33 -25.75 -3.60
N TYR A 112 -26.07 -26.93 -3.03
CA TYR A 112 -24.74 -27.24 -2.46
C TYR A 112 -23.63 -27.25 -3.51
N ARG A 113 -23.89 -27.77 -4.71
CA ARG A 113 -22.90 -27.75 -5.80
C ARG A 113 -22.66 -26.35 -6.35
N GLU A 114 -23.70 -25.53 -6.39
CA GLU A 114 -23.59 -24.12 -6.79
C GLU A 114 -22.75 -23.35 -5.77
N ARG A 115 -23.04 -23.47 -4.47
CA ARG A 115 -22.25 -22.88 -3.39
C ARG A 115 -20.78 -23.34 -3.39
N LEU A 116 -20.51 -24.62 -3.65
CA LEU A 116 -19.13 -25.12 -3.72
C LEU A 116 -18.34 -24.48 -4.87
N ARG A 117 -18.97 -24.30 -6.04
CA ARG A 117 -18.30 -23.65 -7.17
C ARG A 117 -18.10 -22.17 -6.93
N GLU A 118 -19.06 -21.52 -6.27
CA GLU A 118 -18.97 -20.12 -5.89
C GLU A 118 -17.80 -19.91 -4.92
N THR A 119 -17.67 -20.73 -3.87
CA THR A 119 -16.54 -20.62 -2.93
C THR A 119 -15.19 -20.94 -3.57
N GLU A 120 -15.13 -21.91 -4.49
CA GLU A 120 -13.94 -22.19 -5.28
C GLU A 120 -13.55 -20.99 -6.17
N ALA A 121 -14.53 -20.37 -6.83
CA ALA A 121 -14.30 -19.19 -7.65
C ALA A 121 -13.85 -17.97 -6.81
N GLU A 122 -14.45 -17.76 -5.64
CA GLU A 122 -14.04 -16.70 -4.70
C GLU A 122 -12.60 -16.91 -4.21
N ARG A 123 -12.25 -18.15 -3.84
CA ARG A 123 -10.89 -18.48 -3.42
C ARG A 123 -9.88 -18.20 -4.54
N ASP A 124 -10.19 -18.59 -5.76
CA ASP A 124 -9.30 -18.39 -6.91
C ASP A 124 -9.17 -16.89 -7.25
N ALA A 125 -10.25 -16.12 -7.17
CA ALA A 125 -10.22 -14.67 -7.36
C ALA A 125 -9.41 -13.94 -6.29
N LEU A 126 -9.52 -14.37 -5.03
CA LEU A 126 -8.71 -13.84 -3.92
C LEU A 126 -7.23 -14.21 -4.09
N ALA A 127 -6.93 -15.43 -4.53
CA ALA A 127 -5.56 -15.87 -4.81
C ALA A 127 -4.93 -15.05 -5.94
N GLU A 128 -5.66 -14.79 -7.03
CA GLU A 128 -5.21 -13.93 -8.12
C GLU A 128 -4.97 -12.49 -7.66
N THR A 129 -5.90 -11.92 -6.90
CA THR A 129 -5.77 -10.57 -6.35
C THR A 129 -4.52 -10.46 -5.48
N LEU A 130 -4.31 -11.41 -4.58
CA LEU A 130 -3.15 -11.45 -3.69
C LEU A 130 -1.84 -11.62 -4.46
N ALA A 131 -1.81 -12.46 -5.49
CA ALA A 131 -0.64 -12.60 -6.37
C ALA A 131 -0.31 -11.28 -7.08
N ASN A 132 -1.32 -10.59 -7.62
CA ASN A 132 -1.17 -9.30 -8.28
C ASN A 132 -0.69 -8.20 -7.31
N THR A 133 -1.24 -8.15 -6.10
CA THR A 133 -0.80 -7.21 -5.06
C THR A 133 0.65 -7.46 -4.66
N ARG A 134 1.05 -8.71 -4.45
CA ARG A 134 2.45 -9.06 -4.13
C ARG A 134 3.39 -8.66 -5.26
N ARG A 135 2.99 -8.91 -6.52
CA ARG A 135 3.76 -8.49 -7.70
C ARG A 135 3.97 -6.96 -7.73
N ALA A 136 2.90 -6.19 -7.49
CA ALA A 136 2.96 -4.74 -7.48
C ALA A 136 3.89 -4.19 -6.38
N ILE A 137 3.83 -4.78 -5.18
CA ILE A 137 4.72 -4.41 -4.06
C ILE A 137 6.18 -4.72 -4.42
N LEU A 138 6.45 -5.90 -4.98
CA LEU A 138 7.79 -6.28 -5.43
C LEU A 138 8.34 -5.32 -6.50
N ASP A 139 7.51 -4.96 -7.49
CA ASP A 139 7.87 -4.00 -8.52
C ASP A 139 8.19 -2.62 -7.93
N GLN A 140 7.45 -2.19 -6.90
CA GLN A 140 7.72 -0.94 -6.17
C GLN A 140 9.08 -0.99 -5.44
N HIS A 141 9.44 -2.11 -4.81
CA HIS A 141 10.74 -2.28 -4.18
C HIS A 141 11.90 -2.27 -5.19
N ILE A 142 11.70 -2.88 -6.37
CA ILE A 142 12.71 -2.86 -7.44
C ILE A 142 12.88 -1.44 -7.99
N ALA A 143 11.77 -0.74 -8.20
CA ALA A 143 11.79 0.63 -8.68
C ALA A 143 12.46 1.58 -7.67
N SER A 144 12.22 1.40 -6.36
CA SER A 144 12.87 2.20 -5.32
C SER A 144 14.37 1.94 -5.23
N ALA A 145 14.81 0.70 -5.47
CA ALA A 145 16.21 0.32 -5.65
C ALA A 145 16.84 0.91 -6.93
N GLY A 146 16.05 1.55 -7.79
CA GLY A 146 16.52 2.24 -8.99
C GLY A 146 16.62 1.36 -10.22
N TYR A 147 15.97 0.19 -10.25
CA TYR A 147 15.96 -0.68 -11.42
C TYR A 147 14.58 -0.73 -12.08
N LYS A 148 14.55 -1.11 -13.36
CA LYS A 148 13.29 -1.30 -14.09
C LYS A 148 12.64 -2.62 -13.67
N PRO A 149 11.36 -2.64 -13.22
CA PRO A 149 10.70 -3.88 -12.77
C PRO A 149 10.68 -4.99 -13.82
N GLY A 150 10.53 -4.63 -15.10
CA GLY A 150 10.55 -5.59 -16.22
C GLY A 150 11.86 -6.39 -16.38
N ALA A 151 12.98 -5.96 -15.79
CA ALA A 151 14.22 -6.74 -15.77
C ALA A 151 14.18 -7.93 -14.79
N PHE A 152 13.16 -7.96 -13.91
CA PHE A 152 12.95 -8.96 -12.87
C PHE A 152 11.61 -9.69 -13.05
N SER A 153 11.10 -9.78 -14.29
CA SER A 153 9.88 -10.53 -14.61
C SER A 153 9.92 -11.96 -14.07
N ASP A 154 11.09 -12.58 -14.10
CA ASP A 154 11.28 -13.99 -13.76
C ASP A 154 11.40 -14.25 -12.25
N LEU A 155 11.47 -13.18 -11.44
CA LEU A 155 11.55 -13.32 -9.98
C LEU A 155 10.21 -13.80 -9.43
N ASN A 156 10.21 -14.96 -8.77
CA ASN A 156 9.00 -15.48 -8.13
C ASN A 156 8.77 -14.72 -6.80
N PRO A 157 7.58 -14.11 -6.57
CA PRO A 157 7.27 -13.46 -5.30
C PRO A 157 7.38 -14.38 -4.08
N ASP A 158 7.20 -15.70 -4.25
CA ASP A 158 7.27 -16.66 -3.13
C ASP A 158 8.70 -16.80 -2.55
N ASP A 159 9.73 -16.56 -3.37
CA ASP A 159 11.15 -16.66 -2.96
C ASP A 159 11.58 -15.54 -2.01
N VAL A 160 10.80 -14.46 -1.93
CA VAL A 160 11.09 -13.28 -1.12
C VAL A 160 10.10 -13.11 0.04
N LEU A 161 9.25 -14.12 0.30
CA LEU A 161 8.35 -14.09 1.44
C LEU A 161 9.08 -14.40 2.75
N SER A 162 8.62 -13.78 3.82
CA SER A 162 8.91 -14.16 5.20
C SER A 162 8.10 -15.39 5.60
N ASP A 163 8.41 -15.94 6.78
CA ASP A 163 7.63 -17.03 7.38
C ASP A 163 6.18 -16.61 7.72
N THR A 164 5.92 -15.30 7.81
CA THR A 164 4.58 -14.72 7.99
C THR A 164 3.83 -14.52 6.68
N GLY A 165 4.42 -14.84 5.52
CA GLY A 165 3.82 -14.70 4.21
C GLY A 165 3.76 -13.26 3.68
N LEU A 166 4.54 -12.34 4.29
CA LEU A 166 4.73 -10.97 3.84
C LEU A 166 6.03 -10.85 3.03
N ILE A 167 6.16 -9.81 2.20
CA ILE A 167 7.39 -9.58 1.44
C ILE A 167 8.50 -9.13 2.40
N ASP A 168 9.61 -9.86 2.42
CA ASP A 168 10.80 -9.54 3.19
C ASP A 168 11.76 -8.69 2.35
N GLY A 169 11.90 -7.42 2.74
CA GLY A 169 12.76 -6.47 2.05
C GLY A 169 14.24 -6.87 2.00
N ALA A 170 14.74 -7.62 2.99
CA ALA A 170 16.12 -8.10 3.00
C ALA A 170 16.34 -9.16 1.91
N LYS A 171 15.42 -10.13 1.81
CA LYS A 171 15.44 -11.15 0.74
C LYS A 171 15.27 -10.52 -0.64
N VAL A 172 14.39 -9.53 -0.78
CA VAL A 172 14.24 -8.78 -2.04
C VAL A 172 15.57 -8.14 -2.44
N ALA A 173 16.24 -7.43 -1.51
CA ALA A 173 17.51 -6.78 -1.78
C ALA A 173 18.60 -7.78 -2.20
N GLU A 174 18.69 -8.94 -1.53
CA GLU A 174 19.62 -10.02 -1.88
C GLU A 174 19.36 -10.55 -3.30
N ARG A 175 18.10 -10.82 -3.64
CA ARG A 175 17.73 -11.30 -4.98
C ARG A 175 17.99 -10.26 -6.06
N ILE A 176 17.75 -8.98 -5.77
CA ILE A 176 18.10 -7.89 -6.67
C ILE A 176 19.61 -7.87 -6.90
N ALA A 177 20.41 -7.91 -5.84
CA ALA A 177 21.87 -7.89 -5.93
C ALA A 177 22.42 -9.08 -6.74
N ALA A 178 21.90 -10.29 -6.51
CA ALA A 178 22.27 -11.49 -7.26
C ALA A 178 21.97 -11.32 -8.76
N ARG A 179 20.75 -10.89 -9.12
CA ARG A 179 20.37 -10.68 -10.52
C ARG A 179 21.19 -9.58 -11.19
N VAL A 180 21.48 -8.49 -10.47
CA VAL A 180 22.34 -7.41 -10.97
C VAL A 180 23.74 -7.92 -11.27
N SER A 181 24.30 -8.78 -10.41
CA SER A 181 25.59 -9.44 -10.62
C SER A 181 25.57 -10.37 -11.83
N ASP A 182 24.53 -11.20 -11.97
CA ASP A 182 24.43 -12.19 -13.04
C ASP A 182 24.25 -11.56 -14.44
N PHE A 183 23.46 -10.48 -14.52
CA PHE A 183 23.08 -9.86 -15.79
C PHE A 183 23.75 -8.51 -16.08
N GLY A 184 24.58 -8.01 -15.17
CA GLY A 184 25.27 -6.72 -15.33
C GLY A 184 24.31 -5.54 -15.44
N LEU A 185 23.18 -5.56 -14.70
CA LEU A 185 22.15 -4.53 -14.80
C LEU A 185 22.65 -3.21 -14.20
N SER A 186 22.66 -2.15 -15.00
CA SER A 186 22.93 -0.80 -14.49
C SER A 186 21.67 -0.18 -13.89
N PRO A 187 21.77 0.57 -12.77
CA PRO A 187 20.67 1.37 -12.26
C PRO A 187 20.12 2.31 -13.34
N GLN A 188 18.80 2.49 -13.35
CA GLN A 188 18.15 3.44 -14.23
C GLN A 188 18.58 4.86 -13.84
N PRO A 189 19.00 5.70 -14.79
CA PRO A 189 19.31 7.09 -14.49
C PRO A 189 18.06 7.78 -13.95
N ARG A 190 18.16 8.26 -12.70
CA ARG A 190 17.11 9.09 -12.11
C ARG A 190 17.06 10.40 -12.90
N ARG A 191 15.89 10.72 -13.46
CA ARG A 191 15.69 12.06 -14.01
C ARG A 191 15.83 13.04 -12.85
N PRO A 192 16.58 14.14 -13.01
CA PRO A 192 16.63 15.17 -11.98
C PRO A 192 15.19 15.58 -11.67
N GLN A 193 14.84 15.56 -10.39
CA GLN A 193 13.53 16.02 -9.97
C GLN A 193 13.41 17.48 -10.41
N PRO A 194 12.32 17.87 -11.11
CA PRO A 194 12.11 19.26 -11.47
C PRO A 194 12.18 20.09 -10.19
N ASP A 195 13.09 21.07 -10.17
CA ASP A 195 13.18 21.98 -9.05
C ASP A 195 11.82 22.69 -8.90
N PRO A 196 11.12 22.52 -7.76
CA PRO A 196 9.82 23.16 -7.56
C PRO A 196 9.90 24.69 -7.62
N MET A 197 11.08 25.27 -7.35
CA MET A 197 11.29 26.71 -7.45
C MET A 197 11.50 27.19 -8.89
N ALA A 198 11.97 26.33 -9.81
CA ALA A 198 12.25 26.70 -11.19
C ALA A 198 10.99 26.80 -12.09
N GLY A 199 9.80 26.46 -11.59
CA GLY A 199 8.54 26.44 -12.38
C GLY A 199 7.30 27.04 -11.72
N GLY A 200 7.37 27.47 -10.45
CA GLY A 200 6.21 27.99 -9.70
C GLY A 200 5.72 29.39 -10.09
N GLY A 201 6.43 30.10 -10.98
CA GLY A 201 6.08 31.45 -11.45
C GLY A 201 5.00 31.53 -12.53
N GLY A 202 4.35 30.42 -12.88
CA GLY A 202 3.25 30.36 -13.85
C GLY A 202 1.92 30.75 -13.22
N GLY A 203 1.72 32.05 -12.99
CA GLY A 203 0.44 32.58 -12.53
C GLY A 203 -0.73 32.19 -13.46
N SER A 204 -1.88 31.92 -12.85
CA SER A 204 -3.22 32.24 -13.39
C SER A 204 -3.36 32.21 -14.92
N ALA A 205 -3.09 31.07 -15.56
CA ALA A 205 -3.59 30.84 -16.91
C ALA A 205 -5.09 30.56 -16.77
N GLY A 206 -5.87 31.61 -17.04
CA GLY A 206 -7.29 31.71 -16.76
C GLY A 206 -8.14 30.57 -17.33
N LYS A 207 -9.33 30.47 -16.73
CA LYS A 207 -10.48 29.66 -17.15
C LYS A 207 -10.97 29.91 -18.60
N SER A 208 -10.26 30.66 -19.43
CA SER A 208 -10.70 31.10 -20.76
C SER A 208 -10.45 30.10 -21.90
N GLY A 209 -9.71 28.99 -21.66
CA GLY A 209 -9.42 27.99 -22.69
C GLY A 209 -10.55 26.98 -22.97
N ARG A 210 -11.39 26.68 -21.96
CA ARG A 210 -12.53 25.76 -22.14
C ARG A 210 -13.72 26.45 -22.81
N GLU A 211 -13.98 27.71 -22.44
CA GLU A 211 -15.08 28.51 -22.98
C GLU A 211 -14.91 28.77 -24.49
N THR A 212 -13.66 28.92 -24.96
CA THR A 212 -13.35 29.12 -26.38
C THR A 212 -13.48 27.85 -27.22
N TRP A 213 -13.30 26.67 -26.61
CA TRP A 213 -13.53 25.38 -27.26
C TRP A 213 -15.02 25.00 -27.31
N ASP A 214 -15.77 25.27 -26.23
CA ASP A 214 -17.22 25.02 -26.20
C ASP A 214 -17.98 25.92 -27.20
N ALA A 215 -17.51 27.16 -27.40
CA ALA A 215 -18.09 28.09 -28.40
C ALA A 215 -17.90 27.63 -29.86
N ALA A 216 -16.89 26.80 -30.15
CA ALA A 216 -16.62 26.32 -31.50
C ALA A 216 -17.63 25.25 -31.97
N PHE A 217 -18.28 24.54 -31.03
CA PHE A 217 -19.24 23.46 -31.34
C PHE A 217 -20.71 23.83 -31.08
N THR A 218 -20.98 24.91 -30.35
CA THR A 218 -22.36 25.32 -30.01
C THR A 218 -23.03 26.24 -31.03
N GLY A 219 -22.39 26.51 -32.18
CA GLY A 219 -23.06 26.92 -33.41
C GLY A 219 -24.06 28.08 -33.24
N ASP A 220 -23.54 29.31 -33.24
CA ASP A 220 -24.34 30.53 -33.33
C ASP A 220 -25.04 30.62 -34.71
N VAL A 221 -26.12 29.86 -34.87
CA VAL A 221 -27.03 29.86 -36.02
C VAL A 221 -28.11 30.93 -35.76
N ALA A 222 -27.71 32.20 -35.77
CA ALA A 222 -28.67 33.31 -35.63
C ALA A 222 -28.27 34.55 -36.45
N ARG A 223 -28.10 34.38 -37.77
CA ARG A 223 -28.18 35.42 -38.82
C ARG A 223 -28.45 34.65 -40.12
N THR A 224 -29.49 34.85 -40.92
CA THR A 224 -30.15 36.09 -41.36
C THR A 224 -31.38 35.65 -42.15
N ARG A 225 -32.54 36.26 -41.92
CA ARG A 225 -33.57 36.45 -42.95
C ARG A 225 -34.42 37.67 -42.64
#